data_AF-A0A960R2U6-F1
#
_entry.id   AF-A0A960R2U6-F1
#
_cell.length_a   1.000
_cell.length_b   1.000
_cell.length_c   1.000
_cell.angle_alpha   90.00
_cell.angle_beta   90.00
_cell.angle_gamma   90.00
#
_symmetry.space_group_name_H-M   'P 1'
#
loop_
_entity.id
_entity.type
_entity.pdbx_description
1 polymer ?
#
loop_
_entity_poly.entity_id
_entity_poly.type
_entity_poly.pdbx_seq_one_letter_code
_entity_poly.pdbx_strand_id
1 'polypeptide(L)'
;IDNLYFKLQLDLPREAVPNYPLVKLARWEVARSDTAKALEVLEFIVKERPHGGHIEMAMSDLAGLLAASEGDADRDRALAYYTEIRERFDMPSLQETATLGGGRLLMRRGKYEEALAWWREYLRREEWVSSRPEANFQFGRCLEEIGKPNEALKLYVSVYANFPGHLDWSTQAYLRTAEILKRDHKDADALLVMVDMLKRLGRFDHPNVAIAREQFAKWKADWVARNPSGS
;
A
#
# COMPACT_ATOMS: atom_id res chain seq x y z
N ILE A 1 3.83 -9.82 29.53
CA ILE A 1 3.08 -8.57 29.77
C ILE A 1 3.95 -7.76 30.72
N ASP A 2 4.65 -6.75 30.18
CA ASP A 2 5.75 -6.07 30.88
C ASP A 2 5.29 -5.21 32.07
N ASN A 3 6.02 -5.29 33.19
CA ASN A 3 5.80 -4.56 34.45
C ASN A 3 5.67 -3.02 34.28
N LEU A 4 6.23 -2.46 33.20
CA LEU A 4 6.10 -1.04 32.84
C LEU A 4 4.63 -0.62 32.58
N TYR A 5 3.80 -1.55 32.11
CA TYR A 5 2.39 -1.35 31.79
C TYR A 5 1.55 -0.94 33.01
N PHE A 6 1.69 -1.66 34.13
CA PHE A 6 0.96 -1.32 35.37
C PHE A 6 1.43 0.01 35.95
N LYS A 7 2.70 0.40 35.75
CA LYS A 7 3.23 1.68 36.23
C LYS A 7 2.72 2.88 35.44
N LEU A 8 2.34 2.71 34.18
CA LEU A 8 1.77 3.77 33.36
C LEU A 8 0.27 3.98 33.61
N GLN A 9 -0.42 2.98 34.17
CA GLN A 9 -1.79 3.12 34.69
C GLN A 9 -1.86 3.77 36.08
N LEU A 10 -0.73 3.96 36.77
CA LEU A 10 -0.70 4.55 38.12
C LEU A 10 -0.75 6.09 38.08
N ASP A 11 -1.81 6.72 37.56
CA ASP A 11 -2.06 8.19 37.65
C ASP A 11 -0.83 9.11 37.46
N LEU A 12 0.21 8.65 36.74
CA LEU A 12 1.43 9.41 36.58
C LEU A 12 1.14 10.47 35.52
N PRO A 13 1.38 11.76 35.84
CA PRO A 13 1.16 12.83 34.87
C PRO A 13 1.99 12.52 33.62
N ARG A 14 1.35 12.60 32.44
CA ARG A 14 2.01 12.25 31.16
C ARG A 14 3.31 13.03 31.00
N GLU A 15 3.36 14.25 31.53
CA GLU A 15 4.48 15.18 31.64
C GLU A 15 5.72 14.59 32.30
N ALA A 16 5.57 13.65 33.24
CA ALA A 16 6.67 12.99 33.94
C ALA A 16 7.14 11.69 33.27
N VAL A 17 6.43 11.20 32.27
CA VAL A 17 6.72 9.92 31.59
C VAL A 17 7.46 10.18 30.27
N PRO A 18 8.62 9.56 29.99
CA PRO A 18 9.28 9.67 28.68
C PRO A 18 8.40 9.19 27.52
N ASN A 19 8.72 9.60 26.29
CA ASN A 19 7.90 9.26 25.12
C ASN A 19 7.81 7.75 24.84
N TYR A 20 8.90 6.99 25.03
CA TYR A 20 8.90 5.55 24.71
C TYR A 20 7.83 4.75 25.48
N PRO A 21 7.72 4.86 26.82
CA PRO A 21 6.61 4.27 27.57
C PRO A 21 5.22 4.71 27.06
N LEU A 22 5.05 6.00 26.71
CA LEU A 22 3.79 6.52 26.19
C LEU A 22 3.44 5.95 24.80
N VAL A 23 4.43 5.78 23.91
CA VAL A 23 4.24 5.09 22.62
C VAL A 23 3.77 3.64 22.84
N LYS A 24 4.38 2.94 23.80
CA LYS A 24 3.96 1.57 24.15
C LYS A 24 2.52 1.54 24.69
N LEU A 25 2.15 2.51 25.52
CA LEU A 25 0.77 2.67 25.99
C LEU A 25 -0.19 2.89 24.82
N ALA A 26 0.11 3.81 23.90
CA ALA A 26 -0.73 4.08 22.75
C ALA A 26 -0.95 2.82 21.88
N ARG A 27 0.12 2.07 21.58
CA ARG A 27 0.01 0.80 20.83
C ARG A 27 -0.84 -0.25 21.55
N TRP A 28 -0.77 -0.27 22.88
CA TRP A 28 -1.60 -1.17 23.67
C TRP A 28 -3.07 -0.77 23.65
N GLU A 29 -3.39 0.53 23.69
CA GLU A 29 -4.77 1.01 23.54
C GLU A 29 -5.34 0.66 22.16
N VAL A 30 -4.54 0.77 21.08
CA VAL A 30 -4.92 0.31 19.73
C VAL A 30 -5.24 -1.19 19.73
N ALA A 31 -4.44 -2.03 20.41
CA ALA A 31 -4.68 -3.47 20.49
C ALA A 31 -5.99 -3.83 21.23
N ARG A 32 -6.57 -2.87 21.96
CA ARG A 32 -7.86 -2.99 22.65
C ARG A 32 -9.00 -2.28 21.95
N SER A 33 -8.75 -1.83 20.72
CA SER A 33 -9.70 -1.04 19.92
C SER A 33 -10.05 0.32 20.54
N ASP A 34 -9.24 0.83 21.46
CA ASP A 34 -9.38 2.18 22.03
C ASP A 34 -8.48 3.18 21.28
N THR A 35 -8.79 3.36 19.99
CA THR A 35 -8.02 4.24 19.10
C THR A 35 -8.06 5.69 19.57
N ALA A 36 -9.14 6.13 20.23
CA ALA A 36 -9.29 7.48 20.73
C ALA A 36 -8.22 7.82 21.78
N LYS A 37 -8.01 6.93 22.77
CA LYS A 37 -6.94 7.12 23.76
C LYS A 37 -5.55 7.05 23.15
N ALA A 38 -5.34 6.15 22.19
CA ALA A 38 -4.07 6.07 21.49
C ALA A 38 -3.72 7.39 20.78
N LEU A 39 -4.68 7.98 20.07
CA LEU A 39 -4.53 9.28 19.43
C LEU A 39 -4.22 10.37 20.45
N GLU A 40 -4.96 10.44 21.55
CA GLU A 40 -4.75 11.44 22.59
C GLU A 40 -3.31 11.40 23.15
N VAL A 41 -2.78 10.20 23.41
CA VAL A 41 -1.42 10.00 23.91
C VAL A 41 -0.37 10.39 22.87
N LEU A 42 -0.56 9.99 21.61
CA LEU A 42 0.38 10.27 20.53
C LEU A 42 0.40 11.76 20.16
N GLU A 43 -0.76 12.41 20.13
CA GLU A 43 -0.90 13.85 19.89
C GLU A 43 -0.22 14.67 20.99
N PHE A 44 -0.35 14.24 22.25
CA PHE A 44 0.39 14.85 23.36
C PHE A 44 1.90 14.81 23.13
N ILE A 45 2.45 13.65 22.73
CA ILE A 45 3.89 13.51 22.47
C ILE A 45 4.33 14.44 21.34
N VAL A 46 3.59 14.44 20.21
CA VAL A 46 3.98 15.21 19.02
C VAL A 46 3.87 16.71 19.24
N LYS A 47 2.88 17.16 20.00
CA LYS A 47 2.63 18.58 20.26
C LYS A 47 3.53 19.14 21.36
N GLU A 48 3.60 18.47 22.50
CA GLU A 48 4.24 19.03 23.70
C GLU A 48 5.73 18.65 23.79
N ARG A 49 6.17 17.63 23.04
CA ARG A 49 7.55 17.11 23.09
C ARG A 49 8.12 16.85 21.70
N PRO A 50 8.05 17.81 20.76
CA PRO A 50 8.43 17.60 19.39
C PRO A 50 9.91 17.24 19.23
N HIS A 51 10.79 17.56 20.17
CA HIS A 51 12.23 17.24 20.12
C HIS A 51 12.66 16.16 21.15
N GLY A 52 11.71 15.50 21.80
CA GLY A 52 12.02 14.41 22.74
C GLY A 52 12.46 13.14 22.03
N GLY A 53 13.24 12.28 22.70
CA GLY A 53 13.60 10.97 22.15
C GLY A 53 12.37 10.12 21.81
N HIS A 54 12.46 9.22 20.83
CA HIS A 54 11.36 8.37 20.36
C HIS A 54 10.15 9.11 19.76
N ILE A 55 10.30 10.40 19.46
CA ILE A 55 9.29 11.17 18.72
C ILE A 55 9.02 10.55 17.35
N GLU A 56 10.05 9.99 16.71
CA GLU A 56 9.95 9.37 15.39
C GLU A 56 8.98 8.17 15.39
N MET A 57 8.94 7.41 16.49
CA MET A 57 7.99 6.30 16.66
C MET A 57 6.57 6.83 16.86
N ALA A 58 6.41 7.87 17.69
CA ALA A 58 5.11 8.48 17.95
C ALA A 58 4.52 9.10 16.68
N MET A 59 5.32 9.81 15.89
CA MET A 59 4.92 10.39 14.61
C MET A 59 4.51 9.29 13.62
N SER A 60 5.29 8.21 13.51
CA SER A 60 4.96 7.10 12.62
C SER A 60 3.65 6.42 13.01
N ASP A 61 3.44 6.16 14.29
CA ASP A 61 2.22 5.51 14.78
C ASP A 61 1.00 6.43 14.60
N LEU A 62 1.15 7.73 14.91
CA LEU A 62 0.10 8.73 14.72
C LEU A 62 -0.30 8.86 13.24
N ALA A 63 0.68 8.95 12.33
CA ALA A 63 0.44 8.99 10.90
C ALA A 63 -0.31 7.74 10.41
N GLY A 64 0.03 6.57 10.94
CA GLY A 64 -0.67 5.32 10.66
C GLY A 64 -2.15 5.35 11.06
N LEU A 65 -2.45 5.79 12.28
CA LEU A 65 -3.82 5.88 12.79
C LEU A 65 -4.65 6.91 12.04
N LEU A 66 -4.09 8.11 11.81
CA LEU A 66 -4.76 9.16 11.06
C LEU A 66 -5.02 8.75 9.60
N ALA A 67 -4.09 8.02 8.97
CA ALA A 67 -4.28 7.51 7.61
C ALA A 67 -5.40 6.46 7.50
N ALA A 68 -5.77 5.81 8.61
CA ALA A 68 -6.87 4.86 8.70
C ALA A 68 -8.23 5.53 9.01
N SER A 69 -8.22 6.81 9.41
CA SER A 69 -9.44 7.60 9.62
C SER A 69 -10.25 7.74 8.32
N GLU A 70 -11.57 7.94 8.48
CA GLU A 70 -12.48 8.28 7.38
C GLU A 70 -12.42 9.77 7.01
N GLY A 71 -11.99 10.62 7.94
CA GLY A 71 -11.95 12.07 7.77
C GLY A 71 -10.81 12.54 6.88
N ASP A 72 -11.12 13.40 5.90
CA ASP A 72 -10.10 13.97 5.01
C ASP A 72 -9.08 14.83 5.74
N ALA A 73 -9.50 15.55 6.80
CA ALA A 73 -8.60 16.35 7.62
C ALA A 73 -7.52 15.49 8.32
N ASP A 74 -7.91 14.33 8.86
CA ASP A 74 -6.96 13.39 9.47
C ASP A 74 -6.02 12.80 8.42
N ARG A 75 -6.53 12.48 7.24
CA ARG A 75 -5.71 11.98 6.13
C ARG A 75 -4.72 13.03 5.63
N ASP A 76 -5.10 14.31 5.59
CA ASP A 76 -4.18 15.40 5.26
C ASP A 76 -3.07 15.52 6.32
N ARG A 77 -3.43 15.45 7.61
CA ARG A 77 -2.45 15.41 8.71
C ARG A 77 -1.52 14.19 8.61
N ALA A 78 -2.05 13.01 8.29
CA ALA A 78 -1.25 11.81 8.11
C ALA A 78 -0.21 11.96 7.00
N LEU A 79 -0.60 12.55 5.86
CA LEU A 79 0.31 12.82 4.76
C LEU A 79 1.40 13.82 5.15
N ALA A 80 1.05 14.85 5.92
CA ALA A 80 2.01 15.81 6.46
C ALA A 80 3.04 15.11 7.38
N TYR A 81 2.58 14.24 8.29
CA TYR A 81 3.51 13.49 9.15
C TYR A 81 4.40 12.52 8.38
N TYR A 82 3.88 11.79 7.39
CA TYR A 82 4.73 10.95 6.54
C TYR A 82 5.79 11.75 5.78
N THR A 83 5.45 12.97 5.36
CA THR A 83 6.40 13.88 4.69
C THR A 83 7.46 14.36 5.67
N GLU A 84 7.05 14.85 6.84
CA GLU A 84 7.99 15.31 7.88
C GLU A 84 8.92 14.19 8.31
N ILE A 85 8.43 12.95 8.49
CA ILE A 85 9.27 11.80 8.87
C ILE A 85 10.40 11.58 7.87
N ARG A 86 10.11 11.68 6.55
CA ARG A 86 11.09 11.47 5.48
C ARG A 86 12.15 12.57 5.43
N GLU A 87 11.79 13.79 5.81
CA GLU A 87 12.68 14.95 5.77
C GLU A 87 13.50 15.10 7.04
N ARG A 88 12.91 14.73 8.18
CA ARG A 88 13.45 15.01 9.50
C ARG A 88 14.34 13.90 10.05
N PHE A 89 14.04 12.64 9.75
CA PHE A 89 14.75 11.51 10.32
C PHE A 89 15.55 10.76 9.26
N ASP A 90 16.86 10.67 9.46
CA ASP A 90 17.76 9.84 8.64
C ASP A 90 17.81 8.40 9.17
N MET A 91 16.66 7.72 9.06
CA MET A 91 16.49 6.35 9.53
C MET A 91 15.85 5.51 8.41
N PRO A 92 16.63 4.66 7.69
CA PRO A 92 16.15 4.00 6.48
C PRO A 92 14.84 3.22 6.63
N SER A 93 14.68 2.44 7.71
CA SER A 93 13.46 1.66 7.95
C SER A 93 12.23 2.52 8.20
N LEU A 94 12.42 3.67 8.85
CA LEU A 94 11.36 4.62 9.15
C LEU A 94 10.97 5.40 7.89
N GLN A 95 11.95 5.83 7.09
CA GLN A 95 11.73 6.44 5.79
C GLN A 95 11.01 5.49 4.82
N GLU A 96 11.36 4.20 4.83
CA GLU A 96 10.65 3.18 4.06
C GLU A 96 9.18 3.10 4.47
N THR A 97 8.93 2.99 5.79
CA THR A 97 7.58 2.89 6.35
C THR A 97 6.75 4.12 6.02
N ALA A 98 7.31 5.32 6.16
CA ALA A 98 6.62 6.56 5.84
C ALA A 98 6.37 6.69 4.33
N THR A 99 7.33 6.28 3.50
CA THR A 99 7.16 6.29 2.04
C THR A 99 6.01 5.38 1.61
N LEU A 100 5.94 4.17 2.16
CA LEU A 100 4.84 3.24 1.89
C LEU A 100 3.51 3.78 2.40
N GLY A 101 3.48 4.33 3.62
CA GLY A 101 2.28 4.90 4.23
C GLY A 101 1.69 6.04 3.39
N GLY A 102 2.52 7.01 2.99
CA GLY A 102 2.11 8.13 2.15
C GLY A 102 1.64 7.70 0.76
N GLY A 103 2.37 6.79 0.10
CA GLY A 103 1.98 6.24 -1.20
C GLY A 103 0.62 5.54 -1.15
N ARG A 104 0.41 4.63 -0.18
CA ARG A 104 -0.87 3.92 0.02
C ARG A 104 -2.02 4.88 0.33
N LEU A 105 -1.78 5.91 1.13
CA LEU A 105 -2.79 6.90 1.49
C LEU A 105 -3.24 7.69 0.26
N LEU A 106 -2.30 8.15 -0.57
CA LEU A 106 -2.62 8.86 -1.81
C LEU A 106 -3.37 7.98 -2.80
N MET A 107 -3.00 6.68 -2.91
CA MET A 107 -3.76 5.71 -3.70
C MET A 107 -5.21 5.59 -3.23
N ARG A 108 -5.45 5.50 -1.91
CA ARG A 108 -6.82 5.42 -1.36
C ARG A 108 -7.64 6.68 -1.63
N ARG A 109 -6.99 7.85 -1.77
CA ARG A 109 -7.63 9.13 -2.10
C ARG A 109 -7.77 9.38 -3.61
N GLY A 110 -7.34 8.45 -4.46
CA GLY A 110 -7.35 8.62 -5.91
C GLY A 110 -6.39 9.70 -6.41
N LYS A 111 -5.43 10.13 -5.59
CA LYS A 111 -4.43 11.16 -5.92
C LYS A 111 -3.23 10.53 -6.61
N TYR A 112 -3.45 10.01 -7.81
CA TYR A 112 -2.49 9.16 -8.52
C TYR A 112 -1.22 9.89 -8.96
N GLU A 113 -1.34 11.15 -9.41
CA GLU A 113 -0.20 11.99 -9.79
C GLU A 113 0.73 12.24 -8.60
N GLU A 114 0.17 12.54 -7.43
CA GLU A 114 0.95 12.74 -6.20
C GLU A 114 1.60 11.42 -5.77
N ALA A 115 0.86 10.30 -5.84
CA ALA A 115 1.35 8.97 -5.43
C ALA A 115 2.56 8.50 -6.26
N LEU A 116 2.69 8.91 -7.53
CA LEU A 116 3.85 8.56 -8.37
C LEU A 116 5.17 8.93 -7.73
N ALA A 117 5.27 10.10 -7.08
CA ALA A 117 6.51 10.54 -6.46
C ALA A 117 6.92 9.63 -5.29
N TRP A 118 5.94 9.15 -4.53
CA TRP A 118 6.15 8.25 -3.39
C TRP A 118 6.60 6.86 -3.83
N TRP A 119 5.91 6.27 -4.82
CA TRP A 119 6.29 4.96 -5.34
C TRP A 119 7.61 4.99 -6.11
N ARG A 120 7.89 6.08 -6.84
CA ARG A 120 9.19 6.28 -7.51
C ARG A 120 10.33 6.36 -6.50
N GLU A 121 10.16 7.10 -5.41
CA GLU A 121 11.16 7.13 -4.34
C GLU A 121 11.36 5.74 -3.74
N TYR A 122 10.27 4.99 -3.49
CA TYR A 122 10.39 3.64 -2.98
C TYR A 122 11.22 2.73 -3.89
N LEU A 123 10.94 2.74 -5.19
CA LEU A 123 11.61 1.87 -6.15
C LEU A 123 13.06 2.31 -6.46
N ARG A 124 13.40 3.58 -6.22
CA ARG A 124 14.76 4.10 -6.36
C ARG A 124 15.71 3.60 -5.25
N ARG A 125 15.17 3.23 -4.09
CA ARG A 125 15.93 2.72 -2.95
C ARG A 125 16.11 1.21 -3.10
N GLU A 126 17.32 0.79 -3.45
CA GLU A 126 17.63 -0.63 -3.69
C GLU A 126 17.51 -1.48 -2.42
N GLU A 127 17.78 -0.88 -1.27
CA GLU A 127 17.68 -1.47 0.06
C GLU A 127 16.24 -1.72 0.52
N TRP A 128 15.25 -1.03 -0.05
CA TRP A 128 13.84 -1.21 0.28
C TRP A 128 13.25 -2.34 -0.57
N VAL A 129 13.21 -3.54 0.01
CA VAL A 129 12.85 -4.78 -0.71
C VAL A 129 11.49 -5.35 -0.30
N SER A 130 10.99 -5.05 0.90
CA SER A 130 9.86 -5.77 1.50
C SER A 130 8.56 -5.62 0.73
N SER A 131 8.36 -4.49 0.06
CA SER A 131 7.12 -4.11 -0.61
C SER A 131 7.33 -3.81 -2.09
N ARG A 132 8.40 -4.32 -2.71
CA ARG A 132 8.68 -4.13 -4.14
C ARG A 132 7.56 -4.61 -5.08
N PRO A 133 6.90 -5.76 -4.87
CA PRO A 133 5.77 -6.17 -5.70
C PRO A 133 4.61 -5.17 -5.66
N GLU A 134 4.26 -4.70 -4.45
CA GLU A 134 3.26 -3.65 -4.25
C GLU A 134 3.67 -2.35 -4.93
N ALA A 135 4.88 -1.87 -4.67
CA ALA A 135 5.33 -0.59 -5.20
C ALA A 135 5.37 -0.58 -6.74
N ASN A 136 5.82 -1.67 -7.37
CA ASN A 136 5.77 -1.80 -8.83
C ASN A 136 4.32 -1.80 -9.34
N PHE A 137 3.43 -2.55 -8.70
CA PHE A 137 2.03 -2.60 -9.09
C PHE A 137 1.34 -1.24 -8.93
N GLN A 138 1.48 -0.60 -7.78
CA GLN A 138 0.84 0.68 -7.49
C GLN A 138 1.43 1.81 -8.33
N PHE A 139 2.73 1.78 -8.66
CA PHE A 139 3.33 2.70 -9.63
C PHE A 139 2.72 2.52 -11.02
N GLY A 140 2.53 1.26 -11.46
CA GLY A 140 1.82 0.95 -12.70
C GLY A 140 0.37 1.43 -12.69
N ARG A 141 -0.34 1.22 -11.59
CA ARG A 141 -1.70 1.69 -11.39
C ARG A 141 -1.82 3.20 -11.43
N CYS A 142 -0.88 3.93 -10.81
CA CYS A 142 -0.83 5.37 -10.95
C CYS A 142 -0.73 5.78 -12.42
N LEU A 143 0.24 5.22 -13.16
CA LEU A 143 0.43 5.53 -14.59
C LEU A 143 -0.81 5.22 -15.41
N GLU A 144 -1.50 4.11 -15.13
CA GLU A 144 -2.72 3.74 -15.84
C GLU A 144 -3.84 4.77 -15.62
N GLU A 145 -4.09 5.15 -14.37
CA GLU A 145 -5.16 6.08 -13.99
C GLU A 145 -4.91 7.49 -14.53
N ILE A 146 -3.64 7.91 -14.64
CA ILE A 146 -3.28 9.21 -15.23
C ILE A 146 -3.16 9.18 -16.75
N GLY A 147 -3.68 8.14 -17.41
CA GLY A 147 -3.77 8.07 -18.88
C GLY A 147 -2.49 7.60 -19.59
N LYS A 148 -1.60 6.89 -18.89
CA LYS A 148 -0.35 6.32 -19.45
C LYS A 148 -0.35 4.78 -19.43
N PRO A 149 -1.32 4.11 -20.06
CA PRO A 149 -1.46 2.66 -19.99
C PRO A 149 -0.28 1.89 -20.59
N ASN A 150 0.40 2.43 -21.61
CA ASN A 150 1.58 1.79 -22.21
C ASN A 150 2.77 1.73 -21.24
N GLU A 151 2.93 2.74 -20.38
CA GLU A 151 3.96 2.72 -19.33
C GLU A 151 3.53 1.78 -18.19
N ALA A 152 2.25 1.79 -17.82
CA ALA A 152 1.68 0.87 -16.83
C ALA A 152 1.88 -0.61 -17.20
N LEU A 153 1.67 -0.96 -18.47
CA LEU A 153 1.87 -2.32 -18.97
C LEU A 153 3.27 -2.86 -18.67
N LYS A 154 4.32 -2.05 -18.85
CA LYS A 154 5.71 -2.46 -18.55
C LYS A 154 5.89 -2.84 -17.08
N LEU A 155 5.24 -2.09 -16.19
CA LEU A 155 5.31 -2.33 -14.75
C LEU A 155 4.50 -3.55 -14.34
N TYR A 156 3.28 -3.71 -14.86
CA TYR A 156 2.48 -4.90 -14.59
C TYR A 156 3.17 -6.18 -15.09
N VAL A 157 3.78 -6.13 -16.28
CA VAL A 157 4.62 -7.23 -16.81
C VAL A 157 5.77 -7.54 -15.85
N SER A 158 6.49 -6.52 -15.40
CA SER A 158 7.55 -6.68 -14.39
C SER A 158 7.03 -7.34 -13.11
N VAL A 159 5.83 -6.97 -12.63
CA VAL A 159 5.26 -7.52 -11.41
C VAL A 159 5.04 -9.02 -11.52
N TYR A 160 4.30 -9.49 -12.53
CA TYR A 160 4.00 -10.91 -12.63
C TYR A 160 5.18 -11.76 -13.14
N ALA A 161 6.16 -11.16 -13.82
CA ALA A 161 7.39 -11.85 -14.23
C ALA A 161 8.37 -12.03 -13.07
N ASN A 162 8.57 -11.00 -12.26
CA ASN A 162 9.59 -10.98 -11.21
C ASN A 162 9.07 -11.38 -9.83
N PHE A 163 7.75 -11.26 -9.59
CA PHE A 163 7.13 -11.56 -8.29
C PHE A 163 5.98 -12.58 -8.40
N PRO A 164 6.14 -13.72 -9.10
CA PRO A 164 5.06 -14.69 -9.31
C PRO A 164 4.55 -15.35 -8.01
N GLY A 165 5.35 -15.35 -6.94
CA GLY A 165 4.95 -15.86 -5.62
C GLY A 165 4.11 -14.88 -4.79
N HIS A 166 4.07 -13.60 -5.16
CA HIS A 166 3.23 -12.59 -4.52
C HIS A 166 1.88 -12.55 -5.22
N LEU A 167 1.02 -13.53 -4.92
CA LEU A 167 -0.22 -13.75 -5.65
C LEU A 167 -1.14 -12.53 -5.68
N ASP A 168 -1.27 -11.80 -4.57
CA ASP A 168 -2.09 -10.58 -4.50
C ASP A 168 -1.71 -9.57 -5.58
N TRP A 169 -0.41 -9.34 -5.80
CA TRP A 169 0.09 -8.34 -6.75
C TRP A 169 0.22 -8.89 -8.17
N SER A 170 0.74 -10.10 -8.33
CA SER A 170 0.94 -10.73 -9.64
C SER A 170 -0.39 -11.02 -10.35
N THR A 171 -1.39 -11.51 -9.63
CA THR A 171 -2.72 -11.78 -10.21
C THR A 171 -3.44 -10.50 -10.62
N GLN A 172 -3.35 -9.44 -9.79
CA GLN A 172 -3.89 -8.12 -10.16
C GLN A 172 -3.16 -7.56 -11.38
N ALA A 173 -1.83 -7.66 -11.44
CA ALA A 173 -1.05 -7.20 -12.59
C ALA A 173 -1.47 -7.91 -13.88
N TYR A 174 -1.66 -9.23 -13.86
CA TYR A 174 -2.17 -9.98 -15.01
C TYR A 174 -3.55 -9.48 -15.45
N LEU A 175 -4.49 -9.32 -14.52
CA LEU A 175 -5.84 -8.85 -14.82
C LEU A 175 -5.82 -7.45 -15.44
N ARG A 176 -5.07 -6.50 -14.85
CA ARG A 176 -4.93 -5.14 -15.40
C ARG A 176 -4.28 -5.14 -16.78
N THR A 177 -3.24 -5.94 -17.01
CA THR A 177 -2.64 -6.10 -18.34
C THR A 177 -3.67 -6.58 -19.36
N ALA A 178 -4.44 -7.61 -19.03
CA ALA A 178 -5.47 -8.14 -19.92
C ALA A 178 -6.59 -7.12 -20.20
N GLU A 179 -7.03 -6.38 -19.19
CA GLU A 179 -8.04 -5.31 -19.32
C GLU A 179 -7.56 -4.15 -20.19
N ILE A 180 -6.30 -3.71 -20.04
CA ILE A 180 -5.72 -2.67 -20.90
C ILE A 180 -5.71 -3.13 -22.35
N LEU A 181 -5.24 -4.35 -22.63
CA LEU A 181 -5.20 -4.91 -23.98
C LEU A 181 -6.61 -5.05 -24.57
N LYS A 182 -7.57 -5.51 -23.77
CA LYS A 182 -8.98 -5.61 -24.18
C LYS A 182 -9.57 -4.26 -24.54
N ARG A 183 -9.26 -3.20 -23.78
CA ARG A 183 -9.67 -1.82 -24.07
C ARG A 183 -9.01 -1.26 -25.32
N ASP A 184 -7.77 -1.66 -25.60
CA ASP A 184 -7.02 -1.31 -26.82
C ASP A 184 -7.40 -2.18 -28.03
N HIS A 185 -8.53 -2.90 -27.96
CA HIS A 185 -9.04 -3.81 -29.00
C HIS A 185 -8.09 -4.96 -29.39
N LYS A 186 -7.07 -5.24 -28.56
CA LYS A 186 -6.13 -6.36 -28.72
C LYS A 186 -6.65 -7.61 -28.03
N ASP A 187 -7.80 -8.09 -28.50
CA ASP A 187 -8.55 -9.16 -27.84
C ASP A 187 -7.78 -10.49 -27.78
N ALA A 188 -7.02 -10.82 -28.83
CA ALA A 188 -6.19 -12.02 -28.86
C ALA A 188 -5.06 -11.95 -27.81
N ASP A 189 -4.37 -10.80 -27.71
CA ASP A 189 -3.29 -10.60 -26.74
C ASP A 189 -3.82 -10.64 -25.30
N ALA A 190 -5.00 -10.05 -25.05
CA ALA A 190 -5.67 -10.12 -23.76
C ALA A 190 -5.93 -11.57 -23.35
N LEU A 191 -6.46 -12.40 -24.27
CA LEU A 191 -6.68 -13.82 -24.01
C LEU A 191 -5.37 -14.58 -23.77
N LEU A 192 -4.29 -14.27 -24.49
CA LEU A 192 -2.98 -14.89 -24.28
C LEU A 192 -2.41 -14.58 -22.89
N VAL A 193 -2.56 -13.34 -22.41
CA VAL A 193 -2.17 -12.95 -21.05
C VAL A 193 -2.95 -13.74 -20.00
N MET A 194 -4.27 -13.89 -20.19
CA MET A 194 -5.10 -14.70 -19.28
C MET A 194 -4.72 -16.18 -19.31
N VAL A 195 -4.39 -16.74 -20.48
CA VAL A 195 -3.91 -18.12 -20.60
C VAL A 195 -2.58 -18.30 -19.86
N ASP A 196 -1.63 -17.37 -19.98
CA ASP A 196 -0.36 -17.43 -19.24
C ASP A 196 -0.59 -17.40 -17.71
N MET A 197 -1.44 -16.48 -17.25
CA MET A 197 -1.87 -16.41 -15.84
C MET A 197 -2.44 -17.74 -15.36
N LEU A 198 -3.41 -18.32 -16.09
CA LEU A 198 -4.07 -19.56 -15.69
C LEU A 198 -3.14 -20.77 -15.76
N LYS A 199 -2.17 -20.79 -16.68
CA LYS A 199 -1.14 -21.83 -16.73
C LYS A 199 -0.20 -21.79 -15.52
N ARG A 200 0.26 -20.59 -15.15
CA ARG A 200 1.25 -20.41 -14.07
C ARG A 200 0.61 -20.43 -12.69
N LEU A 201 -0.54 -19.79 -12.55
CA LEU A 201 -1.18 -19.49 -11.26
C LEU A 201 -2.49 -20.23 -11.06
N GLY A 202 -3.04 -20.90 -12.08
CA GLY A 202 -4.36 -21.53 -12.01
C GLY A 202 -4.51 -22.61 -10.95
N ARG A 203 -3.41 -23.20 -10.47
CA ARG A 203 -3.42 -24.21 -9.40
C ARG A 203 -3.64 -23.63 -8.00
N PHE A 204 -3.45 -22.33 -7.82
CA PHE A 204 -3.60 -21.69 -6.52
C PHE A 204 -5.07 -21.32 -6.28
N ASP A 205 -5.52 -21.53 -5.05
CA ASP A 205 -6.80 -21.01 -4.58
C ASP A 205 -6.64 -19.52 -4.27
N HIS A 206 -7.16 -18.67 -5.16
CA HIS A 206 -7.04 -17.22 -5.05
C HIS A 206 -8.22 -16.54 -5.77
N PRO A 207 -8.86 -15.51 -5.18
CA PRO A 207 -10.02 -14.84 -5.77
C PRO A 207 -9.77 -14.35 -7.22
N ASN A 208 -8.64 -13.70 -7.46
CA ASN A 208 -8.30 -13.20 -8.80
C ASN A 208 -8.04 -14.31 -9.83
N VAL A 209 -7.66 -15.52 -9.39
CA VAL A 209 -7.54 -16.68 -10.31
C VAL A 209 -8.94 -17.16 -10.72
N ALA A 210 -9.90 -17.19 -9.79
CA ALA A 210 -11.29 -17.48 -10.12
C ALA A 210 -11.88 -16.43 -11.07
N ILE A 211 -11.66 -15.14 -10.80
CA ILE A 211 -12.07 -14.03 -11.68
C ILE A 211 -11.47 -14.20 -13.08
N ALA A 212 -10.16 -14.51 -13.17
CA ALA A 212 -9.51 -14.72 -14.47
C ALA A 212 -10.13 -15.90 -15.25
N ARG A 213 -10.51 -17.00 -14.58
CA ARG A 213 -11.17 -18.14 -15.24
C ARG A 213 -12.50 -17.75 -15.85
N GLU A 214 -13.33 -17.05 -15.07
CA GLU A 214 -14.66 -16.61 -15.50
C GLU A 214 -14.56 -15.61 -16.67
N GLN A 215 -13.74 -14.57 -16.50
CA GLN A 215 -13.52 -13.56 -17.53
C GLN A 215 -12.95 -14.17 -18.81
N PHE A 216 -12.01 -15.12 -18.70
CA PHE A 216 -11.40 -15.77 -19.87
C PHE A 216 -12.44 -16.55 -20.67
N ALA A 217 -13.31 -17.32 -19.99
CA ALA A 217 -14.37 -18.07 -20.65
C ALA A 217 -15.31 -17.15 -21.43
N LYS A 218 -15.71 -16.03 -20.81
CA LYS A 218 -16.56 -15.02 -21.45
C LYS A 218 -15.89 -14.38 -22.66
N TRP A 219 -14.68 -13.83 -22.48
CA TRP A 219 -13.97 -13.13 -23.56
C TRP A 219 -13.60 -14.05 -24.72
N LYS A 220 -13.29 -15.32 -24.44
CA LYS A 220 -13.03 -16.33 -25.47
C LYS A 220 -14.28 -16.60 -26.30
N ALA A 221 -15.45 -16.79 -25.67
CA ALA A 221 -16.70 -17.01 -26.38
C ALA A 221 -17.03 -15.82 -27.32
N ASP A 222 -16.91 -14.59 -26.80
CA ASP A 222 -17.14 -13.36 -27.57
C ASP A 222 -16.14 -13.18 -28.73
N TRP A 223 -14.89 -13.62 -28.54
CA TRP A 223 -13.87 -13.56 -29.59
C TRP A 223 -14.14 -14.60 -30.69
N VAL A 224 -14.46 -15.85 -30.34
CA VAL A 224 -14.79 -16.91 -31.30
C VAL A 224 -16.04 -16.56 -32.11
N ALA A 225 -17.08 -16.02 -31.46
CA ALA A 225 -18.31 -15.60 -32.14
C ALA A 225 -18.04 -14.52 -33.21
N ARG A 226 -17.07 -13.62 -32.96
CA ARG A 226 -16.64 -12.59 -33.93
C ARG A 226 -15.63 -13.10 -34.97
N ASN A 227 -14.99 -14.24 -34.73
CA ASN A 227 -13.93 -14.81 -35.57
C ASN A 227 -14.16 -16.32 -35.82
N PRO A 228 -15.26 -16.71 -36.50
CA PRO A 228 -15.64 -18.11 -36.64
C PRO A 228 -14.66 -18.97 -37.47
N SER A 229 -13.77 -18.34 -38.24
CA SER A 229 -12.83 -19.02 -39.16
C SER A 229 -11.49 -19.43 -38.52
N GLY A 230 -11.29 -19.20 -37.23
CA GLY A 230 -10.00 -19.39 -36.53
C GLY A 230 -9.96 -20.59 -35.57
N SER A 231 -10.73 -21.65 -35.83
CA SER A 231 -10.73 -22.88 -35.01
C SER A 231 -9.67 -23.89 -35.46
#